data_AF-A0A2R6S4X2-F1
#
_entry.id   AF-A0A2R6S4X2-F1
#
_cell.length_a   1.000
_cell.length_b   1.000
_cell.length_c   1.000
_cell.angle_alpha   90.00
_cell.angle_beta   90.00
_cell.angle_gamma   90.00
#
_symmetry.space_group_name_H-M   'P 1'
#
loop_
_entity.id
_entity.type
_entity.pdbx_description
1 polymer ?
#
loop_
_entity_poly.entity_id
_entity_poly.type
_entity_poly.pdbx_seq_one_letter_code
_entity_poly.pdbx_strand_id
1 'polypeptide(L)'
;MPLREGLAEYALTSAFRDSRFRKIEESELSGLECGYGSNFEDASSYLDWTVGAHGIYITFPHPSSIASESSSAPSPLSSSTFIPTRRTFRQTYNATYLPEIAPEQGWDKIETIDSAIRKAGWDGPITEDIRRSVKVRRYQSKKCTVGWSEYVQWRTEHGGKM
;
A
#
# COMPACT_ATOMS: atom_id res chain seq x y z
N MET A 1 -6.97 -18.08 4.26
CA MET A 1 -8.16 -18.15 3.39
C MET A 1 -7.77 -18.73 2.03
N PRO A 2 -8.60 -19.59 1.43
CA PRO A 2 -8.47 -19.98 0.03
C PRO A 2 -8.57 -18.76 -0.90
N LEU A 3 -7.78 -18.72 -1.97
CA LEU A 3 -7.70 -17.57 -2.89
C LEU A 3 -9.08 -17.18 -3.47
N ARG A 4 -9.88 -18.17 -3.87
CA ARG A 4 -11.21 -17.96 -4.45
C ARG A 4 -12.16 -17.23 -3.49
N GLU A 5 -12.20 -17.66 -2.24
CA GLU A 5 -13.08 -17.11 -1.22
C GLU A 5 -12.65 -15.68 -0.87
N GLY A 6 -11.35 -15.47 -0.67
CA GLY A 6 -10.80 -14.14 -0.41
C GLY A 6 -11.07 -13.18 -1.57
N LEU A 7 -10.85 -13.58 -2.81
CA LEU A 7 -11.13 -12.71 -3.97
C LEU A 7 -12.60 -12.31 -4.05
N ALA A 8 -13.54 -13.23 -3.80
CA ALA A 8 -14.97 -12.92 -3.81
C ALA A 8 -15.35 -11.93 -2.70
N GLU A 9 -14.84 -12.14 -1.48
CA GLU A 9 -15.10 -11.24 -0.34
C GLU A 9 -14.48 -9.84 -0.57
N TYR A 10 -13.24 -9.77 -1.06
CA TYR A 10 -12.58 -8.51 -1.36
C TYR A 10 -13.29 -7.76 -2.49
N ALA A 11 -13.75 -8.45 -3.54
CA ALA A 11 -14.51 -7.81 -4.61
C ALA A 11 -15.80 -7.16 -4.07
N LEU A 12 -16.57 -7.87 -3.23
CA LEU A 12 -17.78 -7.31 -2.61
C LEU A 12 -17.46 -6.16 -1.65
N THR A 13 -16.35 -6.26 -0.91
CA THR A 13 -15.91 -5.21 0.01
C THR A 13 -15.54 -3.94 -0.76
N SER A 14 -14.75 -4.07 -1.83
CA SER A 14 -14.39 -2.95 -2.70
C SER A 14 -15.61 -2.32 -3.39
N ALA A 15 -16.59 -3.13 -3.80
CA ALA A 15 -17.80 -2.63 -4.48
C ALA A 15 -18.81 -1.93 -3.56
N PHE A 16 -18.98 -2.41 -2.32
CA PHE A 16 -20.12 -2.01 -1.47
C PHE A 16 -19.75 -1.45 -0.10
N ARG A 17 -18.51 -1.63 0.35
CA ARG A 17 -18.07 -1.30 1.71
C ARG A 17 -16.91 -0.30 1.77
N ASP A 18 -16.47 0.24 0.62
CA ASP A 18 -15.54 1.37 0.59
C ASP A 18 -16.32 2.70 0.72
N SER A 19 -16.31 3.30 1.91
CA SER A 19 -17.06 4.53 2.21
C SER A 19 -16.56 5.77 1.48
N ARG A 20 -15.40 5.69 0.81
CA ARG A 20 -14.86 6.80 0.01
C ARG A 20 -15.58 6.96 -1.32
N PHE A 21 -16.29 5.93 -1.76
CA PHE A 21 -17.01 5.90 -3.04
C PHE A 21 -18.48 5.54 -2.81
N ARG A 22 -19.34 5.87 -3.78
CA ARG A 22 -20.70 5.33 -3.79
C ARG A 22 -20.64 3.83 -4.10
N LYS A 23 -21.65 3.12 -3.63
CA LYS A 23 -21.83 1.70 -3.96
C LYS A 23 -22.02 1.57 -5.48
N ILE A 24 -21.42 0.53 -6.04
CA ILE A 24 -21.52 0.24 -7.47
C ILE A 24 -22.97 -0.08 -7.85
N GLU A 25 -23.45 0.54 -8.92
CA GLU A 25 -24.77 0.31 -9.52
C GLU A 25 -24.69 -0.64 -10.73
N GLU A 26 -25.82 -1.27 -11.09
CA GLU A 26 -25.88 -2.23 -12.20
C GLU A 26 -25.47 -1.62 -13.56
N SER A 27 -25.77 -0.34 -13.77
CA SER A 27 -25.39 0.41 -14.97
C SER A 27 -23.87 0.55 -15.14
N GLU A 28 -23.13 0.57 -14.03
CA GLU A 28 -21.67 0.73 -14.04
C GLU A 28 -20.95 -0.57 -14.40
N LEU A 29 -21.60 -1.73 -14.21
CA LEU A 29 -20.99 -3.06 -14.39
C LEU A 29 -20.31 -3.25 -15.74
N SER A 30 -20.86 -2.64 -16.80
CA SER A 30 -20.32 -2.73 -18.16
C SER A 30 -18.94 -2.07 -18.34
N GLY A 31 -18.61 -1.08 -17.52
CA GLY A 31 -17.34 -0.33 -17.59
C GLY A 31 -16.33 -0.69 -16.50
N LEU A 32 -16.65 -1.64 -15.61
CA LEU A 32 -15.76 -1.99 -14.50
C LEU A 32 -14.67 -2.96 -14.91
N GLU A 33 -13.52 -2.78 -14.29
CA GLU A 33 -12.37 -3.68 -14.39
C GLU A 33 -11.93 -4.09 -12.99
N CYS A 34 -11.43 -5.33 -12.85
CA CYS A 34 -10.88 -5.83 -11.60
C CYS A 34 -9.37 -6.02 -11.70
N GLY A 35 -8.65 -5.79 -10.61
CA GLY A 35 -7.24 -6.08 -10.48
C GLY A 35 -6.96 -6.65 -9.10
N TYR A 36 -6.02 -7.59 -9.00
CA TYR A 36 -5.63 -8.16 -7.71
C TYR A 36 -4.11 -8.24 -7.57
N GLY A 37 -3.63 -8.08 -6.34
CA GLY A 37 -2.23 -8.31 -5.97
C GLY A 37 -2.00 -9.76 -5.59
N SER A 38 -0.89 -10.35 -6.05
CA SER A 38 -0.46 -11.70 -5.67
C SER A 38 1.02 -11.73 -5.29
N ASN A 39 1.44 -12.83 -4.63
CA ASN A 39 2.84 -13.09 -4.27
C ASN A 39 3.44 -11.98 -3.39
N PHE A 40 2.85 -11.77 -2.22
CA PHE A 40 3.40 -10.83 -1.24
C PHE A 40 4.62 -11.43 -0.57
N GLU A 41 5.75 -10.74 -0.66
CA GLU A 41 7.03 -11.13 -0.09
C GLU A 41 7.62 -9.98 0.74
N ASP A 42 8.17 -10.30 1.90
CA ASP A 42 8.93 -9.32 2.67
C ASP A 42 10.27 -9.06 1.98
N ALA A 43 10.59 -7.79 1.75
CA ALA A 43 11.82 -7.36 1.10
C ALA A 43 12.98 -7.32 2.11
N SER A 44 14.19 -7.66 1.66
CA SER A 44 15.39 -7.69 2.50
C SER A 44 15.87 -6.29 2.92
N SER A 45 15.52 -5.29 2.11
CA SER A 45 15.85 -3.87 2.29
C SER A 45 14.73 -3.02 1.70
N TYR A 46 14.65 -1.75 2.10
CA TYR A 46 13.67 -0.80 1.55
C TYR A 46 13.84 -0.55 0.04
N LEU A 47 14.97 -0.96 -0.55
CA LEU A 47 15.27 -0.90 -1.98
C LEU A 47 15.13 -2.25 -2.72
N ASP A 48 14.81 -3.34 -2.01
CA ASP A 48 14.72 -4.70 -2.55
C ASP A 48 13.36 -4.96 -3.24
N TRP A 49 13.10 -4.18 -4.28
CA TRP A 49 11.96 -4.29 -5.19
C TRP A 49 12.35 -3.70 -6.56
N THR A 50 11.48 -3.79 -7.56
CA THR A 50 11.80 -3.37 -8.94
C THR A 50 10.72 -2.42 -9.44
N VAL A 51 11.13 -1.21 -9.83
CA VAL A 51 10.25 -0.18 -10.37
C VAL A 51 9.52 -0.71 -11.60
N GLY A 52 8.20 -0.50 -11.65
CA GLY A 52 7.34 -0.96 -12.74
C GLY A 52 6.99 -2.44 -12.74
N ALA A 53 7.66 -3.26 -11.92
CA ALA A 53 7.35 -4.69 -11.79
C ALA A 53 6.68 -5.04 -10.46
N HIS A 54 7.08 -4.37 -9.38
CA HIS A 54 6.61 -4.65 -8.04
C HIS A 54 5.84 -3.47 -7.45
N GLY A 55 4.71 -3.78 -6.82
CA GLY A 55 4.02 -2.88 -5.89
C GLY A 55 4.66 -3.00 -4.52
N ILE A 56 4.55 -1.96 -3.72
CA ILE A 56 5.13 -1.91 -2.37
C ILE A 56 4.05 -1.61 -1.33
N TYR A 57 4.10 -2.35 -0.23
CA TYR A 57 3.42 -2.02 1.01
C TYR A 57 4.49 -1.69 2.03
N ILE A 58 4.47 -0.47 2.56
CA ILE A 58 5.46 -0.01 3.53
C ILE A 58 4.86 0.05 4.92
N THR A 59 5.68 -0.23 5.94
CA THR A 59 5.34 -0.02 7.34
C THR A 59 6.56 0.46 8.11
N PHE A 60 6.39 1.50 8.92
CA PHE A 60 7.45 1.99 9.79
C PHE A 60 6.87 2.56 11.10
N PRO A 61 7.62 2.48 12.21
CA PRO A 61 7.17 3.04 13.48
C PRO A 61 7.38 4.56 13.49
N HIS A 62 6.80 5.26 14.46
CA HIS A 62 7.01 6.69 14.61
C HIS A 62 8.51 7.04 14.75
N PRO A 63 9.03 8.07 14.05
CA PRO A 63 10.48 8.39 14.05
C PRO A 63 11.10 8.65 15.43
N SER A 64 10.32 9.16 16.40
CA SER A 64 10.79 9.29 17.79
C SER A 64 11.10 7.94 18.49
N SER A 65 10.61 6.82 17.96
CA SER A 65 10.95 5.48 18.44
C SER A 65 12.23 4.92 17.80
N ILE A 66 12.69 5.50 16.69
CA ILE A 66 13.95 5.15 16.02
C ILE A 66 15.15 5.77 16.78
N ALA A 67 14.90 6.79 17.60
CA ALA A 67 15.88 7.41 18.47
C ALA A 67 16.21 6.51 19.68
N SER A 68 16.86 5.37 19.45
CA SER A 68 17.57 4.60 20.47
C SER A 68 18.51 3.62 19.79
N GLU A 69 19.74 4.05 19.48
CA GLU A 69 20.94 3.18 19.56
C GLU A 69 22.28 3.90 19.28
N SER A 70 22.33 5.16 18.80
CA SER A 70 23.61 5.78 18.37
C SER A 70 24.02 7.12 19.02
N SER A 71 23.43 7.54 20.15
CA SER A 71 23.95 8.71 20.87
C SER A 71 24.19 8.43 22.35
N SER A 72 25.45 8.21 22.71
CA SER A 72 25.97 8.20 24.08
C SER A 72 26.19 9.61 24.66
N ALA A 73 25.79 10.66 23.93
CA ALA A 73 25.92 12.04 24.40
C ALA A 73 24.56 12.58 24.91
N PRO A 74 24.42 12.88 26.21
CA PRO A 74 23.29 13.65 26.71
C PRO A 74 23.42 15.07 26.14
N SER A 75 22.65 15.38 25.09
CA SER A 75 22.59 16.74 24.56
C SER A 75 21.54 17.54 25.34
N PRO A 76 21.91 18.63 26.05
CA PRO A 76 20.97 19.44 26.84
C PRO A 76 20.12 20.41 25.99
N LEU A 77 20.27 20.43 24.67
CA LEU A 77 19.43 21.22 23.77
C LEU A 77 18.75 20.31 22.75
N SER A 78 17.55 19.84 23.08
CA SER A 78 16.61 19.35 22.08
C SER A 78 16.03 20.56 21.34
N SER A 79 16.46 20.78 20.09
CA SER A 79 15.86 21.78 19.19
C SER A 79 14.48 21.36 18.64
N SER A 80 13.92 20.24 19.11
CA SER A 80 12.57 19.81 18.75
C SER A 80 11.55 20.48 19.68
N THR A 81 10.76 21.39 19.14
CA THR A 81 9.59 21.99 19.80
C THR A 81 8.45 21.00 20.05
N PHE A 82 8.58 19.75 19.62
CA PHE A 82 7.59 18.71 19.79
C PHE A 82 7.99 17.77 20.92
N ILE A 83 7.35 17.90 22.07
CA ILE A 83 7.34 16.87 23.11
C ILE A 83 6.40 15.76 22.62
N PRO A 84 6.92 14.59 22.21
CA PRO A 84 6.05 13.53 21.72
C PRO A 84 5.23 12.98 22.89
N THR A 85 3.91 12.96 22.76
CA THR A 85 3.04 12.38 23.80
C THR A 85 3.19 10.85 23.77
N ARG A 86 2.98 10.17 24.90
CA ARG A 86 3.02 8.68 24.99
C ARG A 86 2.15 7.96 23.94
N ARG A 87 1.17 8.68 23.36
CA ARG A 87 0.28 8.23 22.29
C ARG A 87 0.94 8.23 20.90
N THR A 88 1.81 9.20 20.56
CA THR A 88 2.49 9.25 19.25
C THR A 88 3.57 8.17 19.12
N PHE A 89 4.18 7.76 20.23
CA PHE A 89 5.15 6.65 20.27
C PHE A 89 4.58 5.27 19.86
N ARG A 90 3.25 5.11 19.84
CA ARG A 90 2.59 3.86 19.42
C ARG A 90 2.08 3.92 17.98
N GLN A 91 2.31 5.02 17.28
CA GLN A 91 1.78 5.21 15.94
C GLN A 91 2.66 4.47 14.94
N THR A 92 2.05 3.52 14.25
CA THR A 92 2.65 2.81 13.13
C THR A 92 2.08 3.40 11.84
N TYR A 93 2.96 3.78 10.94
CA TYR A 93 2.62 4.35 9.64
C TYR A 93 2.65 3.26 8.59
N ASN A 94 1.72 3.31 7.63
CA ASN A 94 1.70 2.40 6.50
C ASN A 94 1.15 3.07 5.25
N ALA A 95 1.61 2.63 4.09
CA ALA A 95 1.12 3.06 2.79
C ALA A 95 1.35 1.97 1.75
N THR A 96 0.56 2.01 0.68
CA THR A 96 0.69 1.09 -0.46
C THR A 96 0.85 1.89 -1.75
N TYR A 97 1.76 1.44 -2.62
CA TYR A 97 1.83 1.81 -4.02
C TYR A 97 1.75 0.61 -4.94
N LEU A 98 1.00 0.77 -6.02
CA LEU A 98 0.89 -0.21 -7.10
C LEU A 98 2.15 -0.17 -7.99
N PRO A 99 2.48 -1.25 -8.73
CA PRO A 99 3.66 -1.29 -9.59
C PRO A 99 3.75 -0.14 -10.60
N GLU A 100 2.60 0.34 -11.10
CA GLU A 100 2.50 1.39 -12.11
C GLU A 100 2.79 2.81 -11.60
N ILE A 101 2.64 3.08 -10.30
CA ILE A 101 2.70 4.45 -9.78
C ILE A 101 4.10 5.08 -9.93
N ALA A 102 5.14 4.33 -9.58
CA ALA A 102 6.51 4.81 -9.67
C ALA A 102 6.94 5.18 -11.11
N PRO A 103 6.77 4.30 -12.12
CA PRO A 103 7.11 4.67 -13.50
C PRO A 103 6.20 5.77 -14.08
N GLU A 104 4.91 5.83 -13.72
CA GLU A 104 4.01 6.91 -14.16
C GLU A 104 4.46 8.29 -13.69
N GLN A 105 5.01 8.38 -12.47
CA GLN A 105 5.53 9.63 -11.93
C GLN A 105 7.00 9.87 -12.31
N GLY A 106 7.66 8.90 -12.94
CA GLY A 106 9.10 8.95 -13.23
C GLY A 106 9.97 8.86 -11.97
N TRP A 107 9.46 8.32 -10.87
CA TRP A 107 10.18 8.21 -9.60
C TRP A 107 11.15 7.05 -9.58
N ASP A 108 12.32 7.29 -8.98
CA ASP A 108 13.22 6.22 -8.60
C ASP A 108 12.75 5.50 -7.31
N LYS A 109 13.52 4.52 -6.84
CA LYS A 109 13.16 3.75 -5.64
C LYS A 109 13.13 4.61 -4.37
N ILE A 110 14.06 5.55 -4.22
CA ILE A 110 14.18 6.39 -3.03
C ILE A 110 13.03 7.40 -3.02
N GLU A 111 12.79 8.06 -4.15
CA GLU A 111 11.67 9.00 -4.33
C GLU A 111 10.33 8.31 -4.08
N THR A 112 10.16 7.08 -4.56
CA THR A 112 8.95 6.29 -4.31
C THR A 112 8.77 6.00 -2.82
N ILE A 113 9.84 5.63 -2.10
CA ILE A 113 9.79 5.38 -0.65
C ILE A 113 9.50 6.66 0.12
N ASP A 114 10.15 7.77 -0.20
CA ASP A 114 9.94 9.06 0.43
C ASP A 114 8.49 9.54 0.22
N SER A 115 7.98 9.41 -1.00
CA SER A 115 6.58 9.71 -1.33
C SER A 115 5.60 8.80 -0.57
N ALA A 116 5.92 7.51 -0.45
CA ALA A 116 5.12 6.56 0.32
C ALA A 116 5.10 6.91 1.83
N ILE A 117 6.23 7.36 2.39
CA ILE A 117 6.33 7.85 3.77
C ILE A 117 5.42 9.07 3.99
N ARG A 118 5.44 10.03 3.06
CA ARG A 118 4.53 11.19 3.08
C ARG A 118 3.07 10.74 3.03
N LYS A 119 2.76 9.81 2.12
CA LYS A 119 1.42 9.24 1.95
C LYS A 119 0.93 8.48 3.19
N ALA A 120 1.84 7.85 3.94
CA ALA A 120 1.52 7.16 5.18
C ALA A 120 1.10 8.12 6.30
N GLY A 121 1.35 9.43 6.13
CA GLY A 121 0.96 10.48 7.06
C GLY A 121 2.12 11.08 7.87
N TRP A 122 3.38 10.83 7.47
CA TRP A 122 4.53 11.49 8.08
C TRP A 122 4.81 12.82 7.37
N ASP A 123 4.81 13.92 8.13
CA ASP A 123 5.03 15.28 7.66
C ASP A 123 6.39 15.86 8.05
N GLY A 124 7.14 15.20 8.94
CA GLY A 124 8.46 15.62 9.37
C GLY A 124 9.59 15.37 8.35
N PRO A 125 10.85 15.64 8.75
CA PRO A 125 12.01 15.37 7.91
C PRO A 125 12.15 13.87 7.63
N ILE A 126 12.53 13.51 6.41
CA ILE A 126 12.81 12.12 6.03
C ILE A 126 14.32 11.92 6.09
N THR A 127 14.80 11.33 7.19
CA THR A 127 16.22 10.99 7.37
C THR A 127 16.49 9.57 6.87
N GLU A 128 17.77 9.24 6.68
CA GLU A 128 18.18 7.90 6.29
C GLU A 128 17.78 6.84 7.33
N ASP A 129 17.79 7.18 8.62
CA ASP A 129 17.33 6.28 9.68
C ASP A 129 15.84 5.93 9.55
N ILE A 130 15.02 6.90 9.14
CA ILE A 130 13.60 6.64 8.84
C ILE A 130 13.50 5.67 7.67
N ARG A 131 14.21 5.91 6.56
CA ARG A 131 14.20 5.01 5.40
C ARG A 131 14.63 3.59 5.77
N ARG A 132 15.69 3.45 6.56
CA ARG A 132 16.19 2.16 7.05
C ARG A 132 15.22 1.45 8.00
N SER A 133 14.38 2.20 8.72
CA SER A 133 13.32 1.64 9.56
C SER A 133 12.12 1.11 8.77
N VAL A 134 11.99 1.49 7.49
CA VAL A 134 10.88 1.06 6.64
C VAL A 134 10.99 -0.42 6.32
N LYS A 135 9.96 -1.17 6.73
CA LYS A 135 9.72 -2.52 6.26
C LYS A 135 8.92 -2.47 4.98
N VAL A 136 9.48 -3.01 3.91
CA VAL A 136 8.82 -3.10 2.62
C VAL A 136 8.36 -4.54 2.41
N ARG A 137 7.10 -4.69 2.03
CA ARG A 137 6.55 -5.92 1.48
C ARG A 137 6.23 -5.67 0.02
N ARG A 138 6.90 -6.38 -0.86
CA ARG A 138 6.68 -6.27 -2.31
C ARG A 138 5.62 -7.27 -2.75
N TYR A 139 4.91 -6.94 -3.81
CA TYR A 139 3.97 -7.86 -4.45
C TYR A 139 3.92 -7.60 -5.95
N GLN A 140 3.45 -8.60 -6.70
CA GLN A 140 3.18 -8.45 -8.12
C GLN A 140 1.68 -8.27 -8.30
N SER A 141 1.26 -7.16 -8.91
CA SER A 141 -0.14 -7.04 -9.32
C SER A 141 -0.33 -7.84 -10.61
N LYS A 142 -1.44 -8.56 -10.68
CA LYS A 142 -1.99 -9.04 -11.95
C LYS A 142 -3.29 -8.31 -12.16
N LYS A 143 -3.30 -7.44 -13.17
CA LYS A 143 -4.54 -6.86 -13.67
C LYS A 143 -5.17 -7.87 -14.61
N CYS A 144 -6.29 -8.45 -14.20
CA CYS A 144 -7.10 -9.33 -15.04
C CYS A 144 -8.40 -8.60 -15.32
N THR A 145 -8.48 -7.98 -16.48
CA THR A 145 -9.71 -7.35 -16.95
C THR A 145 -10.58 -8.41 -17.60
N VAL A 146 -11.84 -8.45 -17.20
CA VAL A 146 -12.88 -9.25 -17.85
C VAL A 146 -14.02 -8.29 -18.11
N GLY A 147 -14.41 -8.14 -19.37
CA GLY A 147 -15.52 -7.28 -19.72
C GLY A 147 -16.84 -7.88 -19.25
N TRP A 148 -17.85 -7.05 -19.00
CA TRP A 148 -19.19 -7.52 -18.63
C TRP A 148 -19.75 -8.52 -19.63
N SER A 149 -19.59 -8.26 -20.94
CA SER A 149 -20.04 -9.18 -22.00
C SER A 149 -19.39 -10.56 -21.91
N GLU A 150 -18.09 -10.61 -21.59
CA GLU A 150 -17.34 -11.86 -21.44
C GLU A 150 -17.78 -12.62 -20.18
N TYR A 151 -18.00 -11.92 -19.07
CA TYR A 151 -18.58 -12.50 -17.85
C TYR A 151 -19.98 -13.07 -18.10
N VAL A 152 -20.83 -12.31 -18.80
CA VAL A 152 -22.19 -12.71 -19.14
C VAL A 152 -22.17 -14.00 -19.96
N GLN A 153 -21.34 -14.04 -21.00
CA GLN A 153 -21.16 -15.24 -21.82
C GLN A 153 -20.68 -16.43 -20.98
N TRP A 154 -19.64 -16.26 -20.17
CA TRP A 154 -19.13 -17.30 -19.28
C TRP A 154 -20.20 -17.83 -18.31
N ARG A 155 -21.01 -16.95 -17.72
CA ARG A 155 -22.11 -17.33 -16.82
C ARG A 155 -23.19 -18.14 -17.53
N THR A 156 -23.57 -17.75 -18.74
CA THR A 156 -24.56 -18.48 -19.54
C THR A 156 -24.05 -19.87 -19.92
N GLU A 157 -22.79 -19.99 -20.33
CA GLU A 157 -22.15 -21.28 -20.66
C GLU A 157 -22.08 -22.24 -19.47
N HIS A 158 -21.97 -21.71 -18.24
CA HIS A 158 -21.91 -22.49 -17.00
C HIS A 158 -23.27 -22.63 -16.30
N GLY A 159 -24.38 -22.40 -17.02
CA GLY A 159 -25.74 -22.66 -16.54
C GLY A 159 -26.28 -21.67 -15.50
N GLY A 160 -25.64 -20.52 -15.33
CA GLY A 160 -26.14 -19.44 -14.48
C GLY A 160 -27.28 -18.67 -15.16
N LYS A 161 -28.35 -18.40 -14.41
CA LYS A 161 -29.31 -17.34 -14.79
C LYS A 161 -28.69 -15.97 -14.47
N MET A 162 -28.96 -15.00 -15.34
CA MET A 162 -28.68 -13.58 -15.07
C MET A 162 -29.54 -13.10 -13.92
#